data_AF-A0A3A4K3P8-F1
#
_entry.id   AF-A0A3A4K3P8-F1
#
_cell.length_a   1.000
_cell.length_b   1.000
_cell.length_c   1.000
_cell.angle_alpha   90.00
_cell.angle_beta   90.00
_cell.angle_gamma   90.00
#
_symmetry.space_group_name_H-M   'P 1'
#
loop_
_entity.id
_entity.type
_entity.pdbx_description
1 polymer ?
#
loop_
_entity_poly.entity_id
_entity_poly.type
_entity_poly.pdbx_seq_one_letter_code
_entity_poly.pdbx_strand_id
1 'polypeptide(L)'
;MNLDLRADPIALTAALVDIASVSRDEDRIATLVERALREQTAGFQILRHGNVVLARTDRGLPSRVILAGHLDTVPIADNVPSRYETDAAGERLLYGCGSVDMKSGDAVFLHLAATVADPAHDLTLIFYDCEEIASEFNGLGHIERELPEWLDGDLAILGEPSGGWIEAGCQGTLRARLTTSGVRAHSARAWLGDNAIHRLAPILRRLSDYRAREV
;
A
#
# COMPACT_ATOMS: atom_id res chain seq x y z
N MET A 1 -18.49 -13.68 -7.97
CA MET A 1 -18.31 -12.24 -8.28
C MET A 1 -17.18 -12.14 -9.29
N ASN A 2 -17.34 -11.37 -10.37
CA ASN A 2 -16.27 -11.08 -11.34
C ASN A 2 -15.99 -9.59 -11.28
N LEU A 3 -14.72 -9.18 -11.42
CA LEU A 3 -14.37 -7.77 -11.57
C LEU A 3 -14.59 -7.38 -13.02
N ASP A 4 -15.21 -6.23 -13.27
CA ASP A 4 -15.34 -5.64 -14.61
C ASP A 4 -14.43 -4.42 -14.66
N LEU A 5 -13.28 -4.56 -15.33
CA LEU A 5 -12.28 -3.51 -15.43
C LEU A 5 -12.76 -2.34 -16.30
N ARG A 6 -13.75 -2.58 -17.18
CA ARG A 6 -14.31 -1.55 -18.08
C ARG A 6 -15.51 -0.83 -17.46
N ALA A 7 -15.98 -1.28 -16.29
CA ALA A 7 -17.02 -0.59 -15.54
C ALA A 7 -16.57 0.81 -15.11
N ASP A 8 -17.54 1.63 -14.70
CA ASP A 8 -17.26 2.88 -14.01
C ASP A 8 -16.26 2.65 -12.83
N PRO A 9 -15.19 3.45 -12.71
CA PRO A 9 -14.14 3.20 -11.71
C PRO A 9 -14.66 3.25 -10.26
N ILE A 10 -15.73 3.99 -9.98
CA ILE A 10 -16.37 4.01 -8.65
C ILE A 10 -17.06 2.66 -8.39
N ALA A 11 -17.74 2.10 -9.39
CA ALA A 11 -18.34 0.78 -9.30
C ALA A 11 -17.28 -0.33 -9.16
N LEU A 12 -16.16 -0.23 -9.87
CA LEU A 12 -15.02 -1.14 -9.72
C LEU A 12 -14.40 -1.04 -8.31
N THR A 13 -14.27 0.17 -7.78
CA THR A 13 -13.83 0.40 -6.39
C THR A 13 -14.73 -0.33 -5.40
N ALA A 14 -16.05 -0.16 -5.51
CA ALA A 14 -17.01 -0.86 -4.65
C ALA A 14 -16.87 -2.39 -4.75
N ALA A 15 -16.70 -2.92 -5.96
CA ALA A 15 -16.49 -4.35 -6.19
C ALA A 15 -15.18 -4.88 -5.55
N LEU A 16 -14.11 -4.09 -5.56
CA LEU A 16 -12.85 -4.43 -4.87
C LEU A 16 -13.00 -4.37 -3.34
N VAL A 17 -13.68 -3.34 -2.82
CA VAL A 17 -13.95 -3.18 -1.37
C VAL A 17 -14.77 -4.35 -0.82
N ASP A 18 -15.72 -4.86 -1.61
CA ASP A 18 -16.57 -6.00 -1.24
C ASP A 18 -15.80 -7.34 -1.18
N ILE A 19 -14.55 -7.37 -1.64
CA ILE A 19 -13.65 -8.52 -1.48
C ILE A 19 -12.79 -8.27 -0.25
N ALA A 20 -13.11 -8.94 0.86
CA ALA A 20 -12.24 -8.94 2.04
C ALA A 20 -10.83 -9.42 1.65
N SER A 21 -9.81 -8.65 2.06
CA SER A 21 -8.41 -8.89 1.72
C SER A 21 -7.51 -8.35 2.83
N VAL A 22 -7.78 -8.74 4.08
CA VAL A 22 -6.90 -8.38 5.20
C VAL A 22 -5.50 -8.92 4.92
N SER A 23 -4.44 -8.21 5.33
CA SER A 23 -3.07 -8.68 5.09
C SER A 23 -2.89 -10.16 5.45
N ARG A 24 -2.28 -10.94 4.55
CA ARG A 24 -2.18 -12.42 4.52
C ARG A 24 -3.37 -13.20 3.98
N ASP A 25 -4.49 -12.56 3.67
CA ASP A 25 -5.71 -13.18 3.14
C ASP A 25 -6.12 -12.57 1.78
N GLU A 26 -5.14 -12.16 0.98
CA GLU A 26 -5.34 -11.46 -0.30
C GLU A 26 -5.54 -12.41 -1.50
N ASP A 27 -5.42 -13.73 -1.31
CA ASP A 27 -5.41 -14.69 -2.43
C ASP A 27 -6.66 -14.55 -3.31
N ARG A 28 -7.82 -14.35 -2.68
CA ARG A 28 -9.08 -14.18 -3.41
C ARG A 28 -9.07 -12.91 -4.25
N ILE A 29 -8.66 -11.77 -3.72
CA ILE A 29 -8.66 -10.51 -4.48
C ILE A 29 -7.61 -10.57 -5.61
N ALA A 30 -6.42 -11.07 -5.32
CA ALA A 30 -5.35 -11.24 -6.29
C ALA A 30 -5.77 -12.20 -7.42
N THR A 31 -6.48 -13.28 -7.11
CA THR A 31 -7.01 -14.22 -8.13
C THR A 31 -8.05 -13.55 -9.03
N LEU A 32 -8.91 -12.70 -8.46
CA LEU A 32 -9.90 -11.97 -9.24
C LEU A 32 -9.26 -10.90 -10.11
N VAL A 33 -8.25 -10.19 -9.60
CA VAL A 33 -7.47 -9.19 -10.36
C VAL A 33 -6.70 -9.85 -11.50
N GLU A 34 -5.98 -10.93 -11.24
CA GLU A 34 -5.26 -11.69 -12.27
C GLU A 34 -6.21 -12.15 -13.38
N ARG A 35 -7.33 -12.77 -13.01
CA ARG A 35 -8.32 -13.25 -13.99
C ARG A 35 -8.85 -12.09 -14.83
N ALA A 36 -9.24 -10.99 -14.19
CA ALA A 36 -9.79 -9.83 -14.88
C ALA A 36 -8.78 -9.21 -15.86
N LEU A 37 -7.51 -9.06 -15.45
CA LEU A 37 -6.45 -8.59 -16.34
C LEU A 37 -6.27 -9.52 -17.54
N ARG A 38 -6.23 -10.85 -17.33
CA ARG A 38 -6.06 -11.83 -18.42
C ARG A 38 -7.23 -11.84 -19.40
N GLU A 39 -8.45 -11.67 -18.90
CA GLU A 39 -9.67 -11.76 -19.71
C GLU A 39 -10.03 -10.45 -20.42
N GLN A 40 -9.67 -9.30 -19.85
CA GLN A 40 -10.26 -8.00 -20.25
C GLN A 40 -9.25 -6.99 -20.80
N THR A 41 -7.96 -7.31 -20.74
CA THR A 41 -6.88 -6.51 -21.32
C THR A 41 -6.21 -7.25 -22.49
N ALA A 42 -5.55 -6.50 -23.37
CA ALA A 42 -4.78 -7.04 -24.48
C ALA A 42 -3.39 -6.38 -24.49
N GLY A 43 -2.37 -7.14 -24.89
CA GLY A 43 -0.99 -6.64 -24.97
C GLY A 43 -0.22 -6.59 -23.65
N PHE A 44 -0.80 -7.11 -22.57
CA PHE A 44 -0.12 -7.26 -21.28
C PHE A 44 0.46 -8.67 -21.11
N GLN A 45 1.74 -8.74 -20.75
CA GLN A 45 2.32 -9.93 -20.12
C GLN A 45 1.91 -9.95 -18.65
N ILE A 46 1.20 -10.98 -18.21
CA ILE A 46 0.68 -11.09 -16.83
C ILE A 46 1.36 -12.23 -16.08
N LEU A 47 1.88 -11.93 -14.90
CA LEU A 47 2.57 -12.85 -14.00
C LEU A 47 1.95 -12.79 -12.59
N ARG A 48 1.74 -13.95 -11.98
CA ARG A 48 1.32 -14.10 -10.58
C ARG A 48 2.49 -14.63 -9.77
N HIS A 49 2.79 -13.99 -8.64
CA HIS A 49 3.84 -14.40 -7.71
C HIS A 49 3.31 -14.34 -6.26
N GLY A 50 2.91 -15.48 -5.69
CA GLY A 50 2.19 -15.47 -4.41
C GLY A 50 0.87 -14.71 -4.54
N ASN A 51 0.63 -13.69 -3.71
CA ASN A 51 -0.52 -12.78 -3.84
C ASN A 51 -0.23 -11.50 -4.64
N VAL A 52 0.98 -11.36 -5.18
CA VAL A 52 1.32 -10.28 -6.11
C VAL A 52 0.81 -10.59 -7.52
N VAL A 53 0.13 -9.65 -8.16
CA VAL A 53 -0.25 -9.68 -9.57
C VAL A 53 0.50 -8.59 -10.34
N LEU A 54 1.26 -9.01 -11.34
CA LEU A 54 2.07 -8.14 -12.18
C LEU A 54 1.52 -8.16 -13.61
N ALA A 55 1.48 -7.01 -14.27
CA ALA A 55 1.14 -6.90 -15.68
C ALA A 55 2.01 -5.84 -16.36
N ARG A 56 2.61 -6.12 -17.52
CA ARG A 56 3.35 -5.09 -18.26
C ARG A 56 3.14 -5.16 -19.77
N THR A 57 3.21 -4.01 -20.43
CA THR A 57 3.30 -3.93 -21.89
C THR A 57 4.77 -3.99 -22.34
N ASP A 58 4.99 -4.43 -23.58
CA ASP A 58 6.30 -4.44 -24.22
C ASP A 58 6.20 -3.91 -25.65
N ARG A 59 5.87 -2.61 -25.77
CA ARG A 59 5.63 -1.93 -27.04
C ARG A 59 6.87 -1.23 -27.58
N GLY A 60 7.95 -1.17 -26.80
CA GLY A 60 9.18 -0.47 -27.16
C GLY A 60 9.01 1.04 -27.18
N LEU A 61 8.15 1.57 -26.30
CA LEU A 61 7.90 3.01 -26.19
C LEU A 61 9.08 3.73 -25.51
N PRO A 62 9.22 5.06 -25.72
CA PRO A 62 10.42 5.79 -25.26
C PRO A 62 10.64 5.82 -23.75
N SER A 63 9.60 5.56 -22.96
CA SER A 63 9.68 5.47 -21.50
C SER A 63 8.59 4.55 -20.93
N ARG A 64 8.77 4.14 -19.67
CA ARG A 64 7.88 3.26 -18.93
C ARG A 64 7.40 3.90 -17.63
N VAL A 65 6.10 3.77 -17.37
CA VAL A 65 5.44 4.19 -16.12
C VAL A 65 5.00 2.97 -15.33
N ILE A 66 5.37 2.91 -14.05
CA ILE A 66 4.90 1.92 -13.09
C ILE A 66 3.69 2.48 -12.36
N LEU A 67 2.60 1.73 -12.33
CA LEU A 67 1.40 1.98 -11.53
C LEU A 67 1.33 0.89 -10.45
N ALA A 68 1.60 1.26 -9.19
CA ALA A 68 1.71 0.29 -8.10
C ALA A 68 0.66 0.55 -7.02
N GLY A 69 0.07 -0.53 -6.51
CA GLY A 69 -0.90 -0.47 -5.43
C GLY A 69 -0.99 -1.76 -4.62
N HIS A 70 -1.30 -1.65 -3.34
CA HIS A 70 -1.45 -2.80 -2.47
C HIS A 70 -2.91 -3.27 -2.43
N LEU A 71 -3.11 -4.58 -2.48
CA LEU A 71 -4.44 -5.22 -2.46
C LEU A 71 -4.92 -5.52 -1.04
N ASP A 72 -4.02 -5.47 -0.06
CA ASP A 72 -4.37 -5.77 1.31
C ASP A 72 -5.12 -4.62 1.99
N THR A 73 -5.65 -4.91 3.16
CA THR A 73 -6.21 -3.90 4.05
C THR A 73 -5.82 -4.22 5.47
N VAL A 74 -5.89 -3.22 6.34
CA VAL A 74 -6.00 -3.43 7.79
C VAL A 74 -7.18 -4.36 8.15
N PRO A 75 -7.21 -4.92 9.39
CA PRO A 75 -8.34 -5.74 9.85
C PRO A 75 -9.69 -5.04 9.71
N ILE A 76 -10.65 -5.74 9.11
CA ILE A 76 -12.02 -5.26 8.89
C ILE A 76 -12.73 -5.07 10.23
N ALA A 77 -13.51 -4.00 10.34
CA ALA A 77 -14.26 -3.62 11.54
C ALA A 77 -15.73 -3.31 11.19
N ASP A 78 -16.47 -4.33 10.72
CA ASP A 78 -17.88 -4.24 10.29
C ASP A 78 -18.14 -3.12 9.25
N ASN A 79 -17.13 -2.80 8.45
CA ASN A 79 -17.11 -1.73 7.46
C ASN A 79 -17.06 -2.28 6.02
N VAL A 80 -17.52 -3.51 5.82
CA VAL A 80 -17.84 -4.10 4.50
C VAL A 80 -19.16 -4.88 4.62
N PRO A 81 -19.95 -5.06 3.54
CA PRO A 81 -19.70 -4.59 2.18
C PRO A 81 -19.75 -3.05 2.08
N SER A 82 -19.26 -2.56 0.95
CA SER A 82 -19.29 -1.16 0.59
C SER A 82 -20.73 -0.62 0.55
N ARG A 83 -20.88 0.66 0.86
CA ARG A 83 -22.17 1.36 0.82
C ARG A 83 -22.00 2.77 0.34
N TYR A 84 -23.06 3.31 -0.22
CA TYR A 84 -23.13 4.71 -0.63
C TYR A 84 -23.94 5.51 0.37
N GLU A 85 -23.43 6.68 0.75
CA GLU A 85 -24.19 7.67 1.51
C GLU A 85 -24.02 9.04 0.85
N THR A 86 -24.94 9.96 1.12
CA THR A 86 -24.83 11.35 0.69
C THR A 86 -24.47 12.20 1.90
N ASP A 87 -23.41 12.99 1.80
CA ASP A 87 -23.00 13.87 2.89
C ASP A 87 -23.90 15.13 3.01
N ALA A 88 -23.61 15.96 4.01
CA ALA A 88 -24.36 17.19 4.25
C ALA A 88 -24.20 18.23 3.13
N ALA A 89 -23.18 18.11 2.27
CA ALA A 89 -22.98 18.96 1.10
C ALA A 89 -23.70 18.43 -0.15
N GLY A 90 -24.31 17.25 -0.09
CA GLY A 90 -24.99 16.61 -1.21
C GLY A 90 -24.08 15.70 -2.04
N GLU A 91 -22.84 15.47 -1.61
CA GLU A 91 -21.88 14.64 -2.33
C GLU A 91 -22.11 13.16 -2.04
N ARG A 92 -22.06 12.33 -3.08
CA ARG A 92 -22.22 10.88 -2.96
C ARG A 92 -20.87 10.25 -2.63
N LEU A 93 -20.77 9.69 -1.43
CA LEU A 93 -19.57 9.08 -0.88
C LEU A 93 -19.68 7.55 -0.87
N LEU A 94 -18.56 6.88 -1.15
CA LEU A 94 -18.41 5.44 -1.04
C LEU A 94 -17.68 5.09 0.26
N TYR A 95 -18.37 4.38 1.15
CA TYR A 95 -17.84 3.90 2.42
C TYR A 95 -17.50 2.42 2.33
N GLY A 96 -16.32 2.04 2.78
CA GLY A 96 -15.98 0.67 3.13
C GLY A 96 -14.49 0.50 3.43
N CYS A 97 -14.10 -0.65 4.00
CA CYS A 97 -12.69 -0.94 4.29
C CYS A 97 -11.87 -0.94 2.99
N GLY A 98 -10.87 -0.08 2.92
CA GLY A 98 -10.02 0.12 1.77
C GLY A 98 -10.60 0.94 0.61
N SER A 99 -11.77 1.57 0.77
CA SER A 99 -12.27 2.51 -0.26
C SER A 99 -11.34 3.72 -0.44
N VAL A 100 -10.59 4.09 0.61
CA VAL A 100 -9.52 5.08 0.58
C VAL A 100 -8.16 4.41 0.41
N ASP A 101 -7.88 3.39 1.24
CA ASP A 101 -6.55 2.76 1.37
C ASP A 101 -6.55 1.26 0.97
N MET A 102 -6.16 0.90 -0.25
CA MET A 102 -5.95 1.82 -1.39
C MET A 102 -6.72 1.40 -2.64
N LYS A 103 -7.82 0.66 -2.45
CA LYS A 103 -8.58 0.02 -3.54
C LYS A 103 -9.22 0.99 -4.53
N SER A 104 -9.37 2.27 -4.19
CA SER A 104 -9.78 3.29 -5.16
C SER A 104 -8.67 3.61 -6.17
N GLY A 105 -7.41 3.71 -5.71
CA GLY A 105 -6.24 3.82 -6.58
C GLY A 105 -6.09 2.59 -7.47
N ASP A 106 -6.24 1.39 -6.90
CA ASP A 106 -6.20 0.14 -7.67
C ASP A 106 -7.28 0.07 -8.75
N ALA A 107 -8.51 0.46 -8.40
CA ALA A 107 -9.61 0.49 -9.36
C ALA A 107 -9.29 1.41 -10.54
N VAL A 108 -8.71 2.59 -10.28
CA VAL A 108 -8.29 3.52 -11.32
C VAL A 108 -7.23 2.87 -12.22
N PHE A 109 -6.19 2.26 -11.64
CA PHE A 109 -5.12 1.63 -12.42
C PHE A 109 -5.61 0.44 -13.26
N LEU A 110 -6.44 -0.43 -12.67
CA LEU A 110 -7.06 -1.54 -13.39
C LEU A 110 -7.98 -1.06 -14.52
N HIS A 111 -8.75 -0.01 -14.28
CA HIS A 111 -9.61 0.58 -15.28
C HIS A 111 -8.81 1.16 -16.46
N LEU A 112 -7.73 1.87 -16.17
CA LEU A 112 -6.83 2.40 -17.19
C LEU A 112 -6.20 1.28 -18.04
N ALA A 113 -5.78 0.17 -17.43
CA ALA A 113 -5.23 -0.98 -18.15
C ALA A 113 -6.22 -1.59 -19.16
N ALA A 114 -7.52 -1.53 -18.88
CA ALA A 114 -8.55 -2.08 -19.77
C ALA A 114 -9.09 -1.08 -20.80
N THR A 115 -9.02 0.23 -20.53
CA THR A 115 -9.69 1.25 -21.32
C THR A 115 -8.76 2.15 -22.14
N VAL A 116 -7.50 2.33 -21.72
CA VAL A 116 -6.52 3.10 -22.48
C VAL A 116 -5.92 2.21 -23.57
N ALA A 117 -6.42 2.36 -24.80
CA ALA A 117 -6.01 1.51 -25.93
C ALA A 117 -4.59 1.81 -26.45
N ASP A 118 -4.13 3.05 -26.34
CA ASP A 118 -2.82 3.49 -26.86
C ASP A 118 -2.10 4.40 -25.85
N PRO A 119 -1.51 3.83 -24.79
CA PRO A 119 -0.75 4.63 -23.83
C PRO A 119 0.51 5.20 -24.51
N ALA A 120 0.87 6.43 -24.15
CA ALA A 120 2.07 7.11 -24.64
C ALA A 120 3.38 6.52 -24.09
N HIS A 121 3.28 5.69 -23.05
CA HIS A 121 4.38 5.03 -22.35
C HIS A 121 4.11 3.54 -22.26
N ASP A 122 5.16 2.73 -22.17
CA ASP A 122 4.99 1.36 -21.72
C ASP A 122 4.52 1.38 -20.26
N LEU A 123 3.65 0.45 -19.89
CA LEU A 123 3.06 0.38 -18.56
C LEU A 123 3.54 -0.88 -17.85
N THR A 124 3.85 -0.74 -16.57
CA THR A 124 3.92 -1.86 -15.63
C THR A 124 2.91 -1.61 -14.52
N LEU A 125 2.02 -2.56 -14.26
CA LEU A 125 1.10 -2.56 -13.13
C LEU A 125 1.59 -3.56 -12.11
N ILE A 126 1.59 -3.15 -10.85
CA ILE A 126 2.01 -3.96 -9.71
C ILE A 126 0.92 -3.89 -8.65
N PHE A 127 0.18 -4.98 -8.50
CA PHE A 127 -0.79 -5.14 -7.41
C PHE A 127 -0.19 -6.09 -6.39
N TYR A 128 0.33 -5.56 -5.28
CA TYR A 128 1.12 -6.31 -4.30
C TYR A 128 0.37 -6.53 -2.98
N ASP A 129 0.89 -7.40 -2.13
CA ASP A 129 0.29 -7.78 -0.86
C ASP A 129 1.11 -7.32 0.35
N CYS A 130 0.49 -7.38 1.53
CA CYS A 130 1.11 -7.18 2.83
C CYS A 130 1.88 -5.85 2.99
N GLU A 131 1.32 -4.75 2.48
CA GLU A 131 1.82 -3.40 2.75
C GLU A 131 1.69 -3.05 4.24
N GLU A 132 0.52 -3.35 4.81
CA GLU A 132 0.05 -2.83 6.10
C GLU A 132 0.68 -3.51 7.33
N ILE A 133 1.67 -4.37 7.10
CA ILE A 133 2.33 -5.19 8.13
C ILE A 133 3.85 -5.06 8.07
N ALA A 134 4.56 -5.90 8.82
CA ALA A 134 6.02 -5.85 8.88
C ALA A 134 6.64 -6.01 7.48
N SER A 135 7.62 -5.16 7.17
CA SER A 135 8.25 -5.04 5.84
C SER A 135 8.89 -6.32 5.30
N GLU A 136 9.17 -7.31 6.15
CA GLU A 136 9.63 -8.63 5.72
C GLU A 136 8.60 -9.40 4.86
N PHE A 137 7.32 -9.02 4.98
CA PHE A 137 6.20 -9.61 4.26
C PHE A 137 5.72 -8.78 3.07
N ASN A 138 6.20 -7.55 2.93
CA ASN A 138 5.78 -6.64 1.88
C ASN A 138 6.10 -7.19 0.48
N GLY A 139 5.08 -7.27 -0.37
CA GLY A 139 5.17 -7.84 -1.71
C GLY A 139 6.12 -7.08 -2.64
N LEU A 140 6.22 -5.75 -2.54
CA LEU A 140 7.24 -4.98 -3.29
C LEU A 140 8.66 -5.40 -2.89
N GLY A 141 8.89 -5.65 -1.60
CA GLY A 141 10.17 -6.18 -1.12
C GLY A 141 10.49 -7.56 -1.67
N HIS A 142 9.51 -8.45 -1.87
CA HIS A 142 9.72 -9.74 -2.54
C HIS A 142 10.05 -9.55 -4.02
N ILE A 143 9.31 -8.69 -4.74
CA ILE A 143 9.59 -8.36 -6.14
C ILE A 143 11.01 -7.81 -6.30
N GLU A 144 11.42 -6.87 -5.46
CA GLU A 144 12.78 -6.29 -5.53
C GLU A 144 13.87 -7.37 -5.43
N ARG A 145 13.66 -8.39 -4.60
CA ARG A 145 14.64 -9.46 -4.38
C ARG A 145 14.60 -10.54 -5.46
N GLU A 146 13.42 -10.86 -5.97
CA GLU A 146 13.20 -12.09 -6.76
C GLU A 146 12.87 -11.82 -8.22
N LEU A 147 12.30 -10.65 -8.52
CA LEU A 147 11.84 -10.20 -9.84
C LEU A 147 12.19 -8.72 -10.11
N PRO A 148 13.43 -8.27 -9.86
CA PRO A 148 13.79 -6.84 -9.91
C PRO A 148 13.52 -6.18 -11.26
N GLU A 149 13.52 -6.94 -12.36
CA GLU A 149 13.23 -6.44 -13.71
C GLU A 149 11.77 -5.97 -13.89
N TRP A 150 10.89 -6.30 -12.95
CA TRP A 150 9.52 -5.78 -12.92
C TRP A 150 9.42 -4.40 -12.26
N LEU A 151 10.49 -3.94 -11.59
CA LEU A 151 10.59 -2.59 -11.03
C LEU A 151 11.33 -1.61 -11.95
N ASP A 152 11.73 -2.06 -13.15
CA ASP A 152 12.36 -1.20 -14.15
C ASP A 152 11.32 -0.26 -14.78
N GLY A 153 11.45 1.04 -14.52
CA GLY A 153 10.63 2.11 -15.09
C GLY A 153 11.25 3.49 -14.89
N ASP A 154 10.79 4.47 -15.68
CA ASP A 154 11.28 5.85 -15.63
C ASP A 154 10.51 6.70 -14.59
N LEU A 155 9.31 6.26 -14.23
CA LEU A 155 8.45 6.90 -13.23
C LEU A 155 7.60 5.83 -12.53
N ALA A 156 7.49 5.91 -11.21
CA ALA A 156 6.52 5.12 -10.44
C ALA A 156 5.46 6.03 -9.82
N ILE A 157 4.21 5.63 -9.95
CA ILE A 157 3.04 6.25 -9.34
C ILE A 157 2.43 5.21 -8.41
N LEU A 158 2.42 5.52 -7.12
CA LEU A 158 1.70 4.72 -6.13
C LEU A 158 0.27 5.26 -6.00
N GLY A 159 -0.71 4.37 -5.92
CA GLY A 159 -2.12 4.73 -5.81
C GLY A 159 -2.57 5.12 -4.38
N GLU A 160 -1.62 5.41 -3.50
CA GLU A 160 -1.86 5.82 -2.12
C GLU A 160 -2.75 7.07 -2.04
N PRO A 161 -3.56 7.22 -0.96
CA PRO A 161 -4.55 8.27 -0.88
C PRO A 161 -3.92 9.66 -0.64
N SER A 162 -3.83 10.45 -1.70
CA SER A 162 -3.38 11.86 -1.66
C SER A 162 -4.51 12.88 -1.90
N GLY A 163 -5.77 12.43 -1.96
CA GLY A 163 -6.91 13.29 -2.28
C GLY A 163 -6.86 13.90 -3.69
N GLY A 164 -6.19 13.24 -4.64
CA GLY A 164 -6.01 13.71 -6.01
C GLY A 164 -4.84 14.68 -6.20
N TRP A 165 -4.06 14.95 -5.15
CA TRP A 165 -2.83 15.74 -5.22
C TRP A 165 -1.62 14.86 -5.56
N ILE A 166 -0.51 15.49 -5.94
CA ILE A 166 0.76 14.78 -6.14
C ILE A 166 1.64 15.01 -4.91
N GLU A 167 1.86 13.96 -4.14
CA GLU A 167 2.83 13.93 -3.04
C GLU A 167 4.14 13.33 -3.58
N ALA A 168 5.09 14.20 -3.95
CA ALA A 168 6.30 13.77 -4.64
C ALA A 168 7.35 13.17 -3.68
N GLY A 169 7.62 11.88 -3.86
CA GLY A 169 8.59 11.13 -3.06
C GLY A 169 8.12 10.88 -1.63
N CYS A 170 9.04 10.49 -0.76
CA CYS A 170 8.75 10.29 0.66
C CYS A 170 9.98 10.58 1.51
N GLN A 171 9.77 10.84 2.80
CA GLN A 171 10.85 10.89 3.77
C GLN A 171 11.18 9.47 4.24
N GLY A 172 12.47 9.17 4.39
CA GLY A 172 12.90 7.91 4.98
C GLY A 172 12.46 7.80 6.45
N THR A 173 12.11 6.58 6.87
CA THR A 173 11.76 6.27 8.26
C THR A 173 12.86 5.46 8.95
N LEU A 174 13.13 5.75 10.22
CA LEU A 174 14.05 4.99 11.06
C LEU A 174 13.44 4.77 12.44
N ARG A 175 13.41 3.51 12.87
CA ARG A 175 12.96 3.13 14.22
C ARG A 175 14.11 2.57 15.03
N ALA A 176 14.41 3.19 16.17
CA ALA A 176 15.44 2.74 17.10
C ALA A 176 14.81 2.23 18.42
N ARG A 177 15.34 1.11 18.95
CA ARG A 177 14.96 0.58 20.27
C ARG A 177 16.07 0.88 21.27
N LEU A 178 15.75 1.68 22.28
CA LEU A 178 16.70 2.06 23.33
C LEU A 178 16.37 1.31 24.62
N THR A 179 17.34 0.56 25.14
CA THR A 179 17.18 -0.24 26.36
C THR A 179 18.18 0.22 27.41
N THR A 180 17.69 0.54 28.59
CA THR A 180 18.51 0.79 29.79
C THR A 180 18.26 -0.32 30.80
N SER A 181 19.31 -0.75 31.49
CA SER A 181 19.22 -1.73 32.58
C SER A 181 19.65 -1.10 33.90
N GLY A 182 19.17 -1.67 35.00
CA GLY A 182 19.46 -1.21 36.36
C GLY A 182 19.39 -2.38 37.35
N VAL A 183 19.42 -2.08 38.64
CA VAL A 183 19.41 -3.07 39.73
C VAL A 183 18.14 -2.90 40.54
N ARG A 184 17.39 -3.99 40.73
CA ARG A 184 16.14 -3.98 41.51
C ARG A 184 16.42 -3.67 42.98
N ALA A 185 15.61 -2.82 43.57
CA ALA A 185 15.59 -2.57 45.02
C ALA A 185 14.18 -2.18 45.46
N HIS A 186 13.91 -2.28 46.77
CA HIS A 186 12.69 -1.74 47.35
C HIS A 186 12.69 -0.21 47.20
N SER A 187 11.57 0.40 46.79
CA SER A 187 11.48 1.85 46.51
C SER A 187 11.90 2.72 47.71
N ALA A 188 11.52 2.33 48.93
CA ALA A 188 11.96 3.01 50.17
C ALA A 188 13.47 2.88 50.50
N ARG A 189 14.22 2.04 49.77
CA ARG A 189 15.68 1.85 49.91
C ARG A 189 16.36 1.91 48.54
N ALA A 190 15.99 2.91 47.74
CA ALA A 190 16.42 3.03 46.35
C ALA A 190 17.95 3.04 46.16
N TRP A 191 18.72 3.49 47.15
CA TRP A 191 20.19 3.49 47.12
C TRP A 191 20.84 2.10 47.08
N LEU A 192 20.08 1.03 47.35
CA LEU A 192 20.55 -0.36 47.18
C LEU A 192 20.40 -0.85 45.74
N GLY A 193 19.75 -0.07 44.87
CA GLY A 193 19.51 -0.42 43.48
C GLY A 193 19.97 0.67 42.52
N ASP A 194 19.54 0.53 41.27
CA ASP A 194 19.82 1.47 40.20
C ASP A 194 18.60 1.54 39.27
N ASN A 195 18.00 2.71 39.15
CA ASN A 195 16.75 2.88 38.43
C ASN A 195 17.01 3.01 36.92
N ALA A 196 16.69 1.95 36.17
CA ALA A 196 16.77 1.95 34.72
C ALA A 196 16.00 3.12 34.06
N ILE A 197 14.85 3.51 34.62
CA ILE A 197 14.05 4.64 34.09
C ILE A 197 14.84 5.95 34.23
N HIS A 198 15.53 6.18 35.34
CA HIS A 198 16.34 7.38 35.52
C HIS A 198 17.51 7.44 34.52
N ARG A 199 18.05 6.28 34.12
CA ARG A 199 19.09 6.20 33.08
C ARG A 199 18.60 6.61 31.68
N LEU A 200 17.29 6.57 31.41
CA LEU A 200 16.72 7.10 30.16
C LEU A 200 16.67 8.63 30.14
N ALA A 201 16.69 9.31 31.29
CA ALA A 201 16.53 10.76 31.37
C ALA A 201 17.50 11.56 30.47
N PRO A 202 18.83 11.31 30.44
CA PRO A 202 19.73 12.04 29.54
C PRO A 202 19.49 11.74 28.05
N ILE A 203 19.02 10.55 27.72
CA ILE A 203 18.70 10.16 26.33
C ILE A 203 17.46 10.92 25.86
N LEU A 204 16.39 10.90 26.66
CA LEU A 204 15.15 11.62 26.35
C LEU A 204 15.40 13.13 26.24
N ARG A 205 16.27 13.70 27.08
CA ARG A 205 16.66 15.10 26.98
C ARG A 205 17.33 15.42 25.64
N ARG A 206 18.32 14.62 25.22
CA ARG A 206 18.97 14.80 23.92
C ARG A 206 17.99 14.72 22.74
N LEU A 207 17.03 13.80 22.79
CA LEU A 207 15.99 13.67 21.76
C LEU A 207 15.06 14.88 21.74
N SER A 208 14.66 15.39 22.92
CA SER A 208 13.82 16.58 23.03
C SER A 208 14.52 17.86 22.56
N ASP A 209 15.84 17.96 22.78
CA ASP A 209 16.64 19.14 22.43
C ASP A 209 17.10 19.10 20.96
N TYR A 210 16.95 17.96 20.27
CA TYR A 210 17.39 17.80 18.90
C TYR A 210 16.54 18.63 17.94
N ARG A 211 17.20 19.47 17.13
CA ARG A 211 16.58 20.18 16.01
C ARG A 211 16.99 19.50 14.71
N ALA A 212 16.00 19.01 13.97
CA ALA A 212 16.24 18.50 12.63
C ALA A 212 16.77 19.62 11.74
N ARG A 213 17.63 19.27 10.79
CA ARG A 213 18.03 20.18 9.72
C ARG A 213 16.82 20.50 8.84
N GLU A 214 16.70 21.76 8.44
CA GLU A 214 15.81 22.16 7.35
C GLU A 214 16.57 21.93 6.03
N VAL A 215 15.93 21.26 5.08
CA VAL A 215 16.45 20.90 3.76
C VAL A 215 15.49 21.37 2.68
#